data_AF-A0A970W8N2-F1
#
_entry.id   AF-A0A970W8N2-F1
#
_cell.length_a   1.000
_cell.length_b   1.000
_cell.length_c   1.000
_cell.angle_alpha   90.00
_cell.angle_beta   90.00
_cell.angle_gamma   90.00
#
_symmetry.space_group_name_H-M   'P 1'
#
loop_
_entity.id
_entity.type
_entity.pdbx_description
1 polymer ?
#
loop_
_entity_poly.entity_id
_entity_poly.type
_entity_poly.pdbx_seq_one_letter_code
_entity_poly.pdbx_strand_id
1 'polypeptide(L)'
;MSKRGHRTALIDFDGQGHSSIIFGVKNTNKLEVTINTIIRKLIEDEPLPDPDSYIIKTACGVEVIPSNSQLFTLERNLCNVDFRERMLSQYVDTITDRYEYIIIDCMPQMGTPMINVMMCADSIIVPTQAELLSTQGLAELLKHYQVISKNSNHRLRIDGILITMDSPNTILSAQVNQMTTLIFFAACIVAGGLTKYIFK
;
A
#
# COMPACT_ATOMS: atom_id res chain seq x y z
N MET A 1 -8.61 -8.32 9.77
CA MET A 1 -7.89 -7.73 10.93
C MET A 1 -8.85 -6.90 11.77
N SER A 2 -9.43 -5.82 11.25
CA SER A 2 -10.40 -5.00 12.01
C SER A 2 -11.61 -5.77 12.58
N LYS A 3 -12.23 -6.70 11.81
CA LYS A 3 -13.29 -7.59 12.34
C LYS A 3 -12.86 -8.48 13.52
N ARG A 4 -11.56 -8.67 13.74
CA ARG A 4 -10.98 -9.40 14.88
C ARG A 4 -10.58 -8.46 16.04
N GLY A 5 -10.91 -7.17 15.96
CA GLY A 5 -10.64 -6.17 16.99
C GLY A 5 -9.33 -5.40 16.85
N HIS A 6 -8.53 -5.67 15.81
CA HIS A 6 -7.23 -5.01 15.66
C HIS A 6 -7.36 -3.62 15.04
N ARG A 7 -6.64 -2.64 15.60
CA ARG A 7 -6.53 -1.29 15.03
C ARG A 7 -5.79 -1.36 13.69
N THR A 8 -6.53 -1.13 12.60
CA THR A 8 -6.04 -1.35 11.23
C THR A 8 -6.16 -0.08 10.41
N ALA A 9 -5.06 0.37 9.82
CA ALA A 9 -5.05 1.41 8.80
C ALA A 9 -4.88 0.82 7.39
N LEU A 10 -5.42 1.51 6.40
CA LEU A 10 -5.14 1.32 4.98
C LEU A 10 -4.59 2.61 4.39
N ILE A 11 -3.36 2.57 3.87
CA ILE A 11 -2.81 3.63 3.04
C ILE A 11 -3.06 3.22 1.59
N ASP A 12 -3.93 3.95 0.90
CA ASP A 12 -4.06 3.85 -0.54
C ASP A 12 -2.89 4.63 -1.15
N PHE A 13 -1.99 3.92 -1.83
CA PHE A 13 -0.80 4.45 -2.48
C PHE A 13 -0.82 4.19 -3.99
N ASP A 14 -2.01 4.20 -4.57
CA ASP A 14 -2.26 4.18 -6.01
C ASP A 14 -3.01 5.45 -6.43
N GLY A 15 -2.53 6.16 -7.47
CA GLY A 15 -3.20 7.35 -7.98
C GLY A 15 -4.61 7.10 -8.53
N GLN A 16 -4.98 5.85 -8.82
CA GLN A 16 -6.36 5.49 -9.18
C GLN A 16 -7.33 5.60 -7.99
N GLY A 17 -6.85 5.44 -6.75
CA GLY A 17 -7.68 5.55 -5.55
C GLY A 17 -8.76 4.50 -5.40
N HIS A 18 -8.59 3.33 -6.05
CA HIS A 18 -9.60 2.27 -6.04
C HIS A 18 -9.89 1.75 -4.63
N SER A 19 -8.84 1.52 -3.84
CA SER A 19 -8.98 1.07 -2.46
C SER A 19 -9.76 2.07 -1.61
N SER A 20 -9.44 3.35 -1.72
CA SER A 20 -10.18 4.43 -1.06
C SER A 20 -11.68 4.36 -1.38
N ILE A 21 -12.02 4.22 -2.67
CA ILE A 21 -13.42 4.13 -3.13
C ILE A 21 -14.11 2.89 -2.59
N ILE A 22 -13.46 1.72 -2.66
CA ILE A 22 -13.99 0.43 -2.17
C ILE A 22 -14.33 0.50 -0.68
N PHE A 23 -13.49 1.19 0.10
CA PHE A 23 -13.70 1.39 1.53
C PHE A 23 -14.71 2.51 1.86
N GLY A 24 -15.32 3.14 0.85
CA GLY A 24 -16.42 4.09 1.01
C GLY A 24 -15.98 5.55 1.08
N VAL A 25 -14.73 5.87 0.74
CA VAL A 25 -14.27 7.25 0.58
C VAL A 25 -14.94 7.85 -0.66
N LYS A 26 -15.77 8.88 -0.45
CA LYS A 26 -16.48 9.58 -1.53
C LYS A 26 -15.68 10.78 -2.01
N ASN A 27 -15.84 11.11 -3.29
CA ASN A 27 -15.25 12.31 -3.90
C ASN A 27 -13.73 12.44 -3.65
N THR A 28 -12.96 11.37 -3.84
CA THR A 28 -11.50 11.32 -3.60
C THR A 28 -10.73 12.49 -4.25
N ASN A 29 -11.10 12.89 -5.47
CA ASN A 29 -10.51 14.03 -6.18
C ASN A 29 -10.86 15.43 -5.59
N LYS A 30 -11.79 15.52 -4.64
CA LYS A 30 -12.15 16.77 -3.92
C LYS A 30 -11.55 16.82 -2.52
N LEU A 31 -10.84 15.79 -2.08
CA LEU A 31 -10.17 15.78 -0.79
C LEU A 31 -9.01 16.77 -0.80
N GLU A 32 -8.96 17.64 0.21
CA GLU A 32 -7.90 18.63 0.37
C GLU A 32 -6.57 17.97 0.79
N VAL A 33 -6.67 16.93 1.62
CA VAL A 33 -5.52 16.18 2.13
C VAL A 33 -5.63 14.72 1.72
N THR A 34 -4.63 14.24 1.00
CA THR A 34 -4.42 12.83 0.64
C THR A 34 -3.00 12.43 0.97
N ILE A 35 -2.65 11.15 0.81
CA ILE A 35 -1.27 10.69 1.00
C ILE A 35 -0.25 11.50 0.17
N ASN A 36 -0.62 11.94 -1.05
CA ASN A 36 0.25 12.78 -1.87
C ASN A 36 0.50 14.15 -1.20
N THR A 37 -0.54 14.77 -0.62
CA THR A 37 -0.41 16.03 0.13
C THR A 37 0.54 15.86 1.31
N ILE A 38 0.40 14.74 2.05
CA ILE A 38 1.24 14.44 3.21
C ILE A 38 2.71 14.27 2.81
N ILE A 39 2.99 13.47 1.78
CA ILE A 39 4.36 13.27 1.31
C ILE A 39 4.97 14.59 0.81
N ARG A 40 4.20 15.43 0.09
CA ARG A 40 4.67 16.76 -0.32
C ARG A 40 5.04 17.64 0.87
N LYS A 41 4.22 17.66 1.91
CA LYS A 41 4.52 18.41 3.14
C LYS A 41 5.80 17.93 3.81
N LEU A 42 6.05 16.62 3.84
CA LEU A 42 7.31 16.08 4.35
C LEU A 42 8.52 16.49 3.50
N ILE A 43 8.38 16.51 2.16
CA ILE A 43 9.45 16.98 1.25
C ILE A 43 9.77 18.46 1.50
N GLU A 44 8.74 19.26 1.77
CA GLU A 44 8.84 20.71 1.97
C GLU A 44 9.16 21.10 3.42
N ASP A 45 9.43 20.13 4.31
CA ASP A 45 9.62 20.31 5.76
C ASP A 45 8.47 21.10 6.44
N GLU A 46 7.25 20.95 5.93
CA GLU A 46 6.05 21.57 6.46
C GLU A 46 5.41 20.73 7.57
N PRO A 47 4.78 21.36 8.58
CA PRO A 47 4.04 20.63 9.61
C PRO A 47 2.91 19.81 8.98
N LEU A 48 2.82 18.55 9.41
CA LEU A 48 1.72 17.67 9.04
C LEU A 48 0.41 18.14 9.69
N PRO A 49 -0.73 18.07 8.98
CA PRO A 49 -2.03 18.30 9.59
C PRO A 49 -2.33 17.24 10.66
N ASP A 50 -3.29 17.53 11.53
CA ASP A 50 -3.76 16.55 12.51
C ASP A 50 -4.22 15.27 11.77
N PRO A 51 -3.69 14.08 12.10
CA PRO A 51 -4.14 12.80 11.54
C PRO A 51 -5.66 12.63 11.47
N ASP A 52 -6.40 13.07 12.50
CA ASP A 52 -7.87 12.89 12.53
C ASP A 52 -8.60 13.80 11.52
N SER A 53 -7.91 14.78 10.91
CA SER A 53 -8.48 15.64 9.87
C SER A 53 -8.54 15.00 8.48
N TYR A 54 -7.71 13.99 8.20
CA TYR A 54 -7.60 13.39 6.87
C TYR A 54 -7.69 11.86 6.86
N ILE A 55 -7.59 11.21 8.03
CA ILE A 55 -7.79 9.77 8.17
C ILE A 55 -9.30 9.49 8.24
N ILE A 56 -9.80 8.72 7.27
CA ILE A 56 -11.23 8.47 7.10
C ILE A 56 -11.61 7.16 7.77
N LYS A 57 -12.46 7.24 8.80
CA LYS A 57 -13.01 6.06 9.47
C LYS A 57 -14.12 5.43 8.63
N THR A 58 -13.97 4.16 8.31
CA THR A 58 -14.93 3.42 7.49
C THR A 58 -15.91 2.63 8.36
N ALA A 59 -17.06 2.26 7.79
CA ALA A 59 -18.07 1.48 8.49
C ALA A 59 -17.58 0.08 8.92
N CYS A 60 -16.54 -0.46 8.27
CA CYS A 60 -15.96 -1.75 8.60
C CYS A 60 -14.83 -1.68 9.65
N GLY A 61 -14.58 -0.49 10.22
CA GLY A 61 -13.60 -0.27 11.28
C GLY A 61 -12.15 -0.18 10.79
N VAL A 62 -11.92 -0.02 9.49
CA VAL A 62 -10.61 0.31 8.92
C VAL A 62 -10.49 1.83 8.80
N GLU A 63 -9.36 2.38 9.21
CA GLU A 63 -9.06 3.80 9.02
C GLU A 63 -8.26 4.00 7.73
N VAL A 64 -8.74 4.82 6.80
CA VAL A 64 -8.18 4.95 5.45
C VAL A 64 -7.44 6.28 5.30
N ILE A 65 -6.19 6.21 4.86
CA ILE A 65 -5.43 7.35 4.35
C ILE A 65 -5.63 7.33 2.82
N PRO A 66 -6.46 8.23 2.27
CA PRO A 66 -6.87 8.14 0.88
C PRO A 66 -5.81 8.66 -0.08
N SER A 67 -5.90 8.21 -1.32
CA SER A 67 -5.18 8.77 -2.48
C SER A 67 -6.16 9.40 -3.46
N ASN A 68 -5.58 10.06 -4.45
CA ASN A 68 -6.26 10.54 -5.64
C ASN A 68 -5.28 10.62 -6.82
N SER A 69 -5.78 11.08 -7.97
CA SER A 69 -4.99 11.22 -9.19
C SER A 69 -3.75 12.11 -9.09
N GLN A 70 -3.65 12.98 -8.07
CA GLN A 70 -2.44 13.78 -7.86
C GLN A 70 -1.23 12.92 -7.47
N LEU A 71 -1.44 11.72 -6.91
CA LEU A 71 -0.36 10.80 -6.56
C LEU A 71 0.45 10.35 -7.79
N PHE A 72 -0.08 10.42 -9.01
CA PHE A 72 0.71 10.20 -10.24
C PHE A 72 1.87 11.20 -10.41
N THR A 73 1.82 12.34 -9.71
CA THR A 73 2.91 13.32 -9.70
C THR A 73 4.03 12.98 -8.72
N LEU A 74 3.86 11.94 -7.89
CA LEU A 74 4.79 11.59 -6.81
C LEU A 74 6.23 11.42 -7.30
N GLU A 75 6.45 10.67 -8.38
CA GLU A 75 7.81 10.46 -8.90
C GLU A 75 8.49 11.77 -9.29
N ARG A 76 7.75 12.68 -9.93
CA ARG A 76 8.25 14.01 -10.28
C ARG A 76 8.60 14.82 -9.05
N ASN A 77 7.76 14.76 -8.01
CA ASN A 77 7.97 15.48 -6.76
C ASN A 77 9.22 14.96 -6.02
N LEU A 78 9.57 13.69 -6.22
CA LEU A 78 10.71 13.03 -5.60
C LEU A 78 12.02 13.12 -6.39
N CYS A 79 12.05 13.70 -7.59
CA CYS A 79 13.24 13.68 -8.47
C CYS A 79 14.52 14.25 -7.84
N ASN A 80 14.41 15.26 -6.96
CA ASN A 80 15.54 15.94 -6.32
C ASN A 80 15.46 15.91 -4.79
N VAL A 81 14.73 14.93 -4.24
CA VAL A 81 14.56 14.79 -2.79
C VAL A 81 15.63 13.86 -2.27
N ASP A 82 16.38 14.31 -1.27
CA ASP A 82 17.33 13.46 -0.56
C ASP A 82 16.59 12.35 0.18
N PHE A 83 17.11 11.12 0.09
CA PHE A 83 16.47 9.95 0.68
C PHE A 83 15.02 9.74 0.25
N ARG A 84 14.65 10.14 -0.97
CA ARG A 84 13.30 10.02 -1.55
C ARG A 84 12.65 8.64 -1.43
N GLU A 85 13.46 7.59 -1.34
CA GLU A 85 13.01 6.20 -1.15
C GLU A 85 12.41 5.95 0.23
N ARG A 86 12.59 6.87 1.19
CA ARG A 86 12.15 6.74 2.60
C ARG A 86 11.02 7.69 2.98
N MET A 87 10.49 8.50 2.06
CA MET A 87 9.46 9.48 2.40
C MET A 87 8.20 8.84 2.97
N LEU A 88 7.76 7.71 2.41
CA LEU A 88 6.64 6.97 2.97
C LEU A 88 6.97 6.36 4.34
N SER A 89 8.22 5.96 4.58
CA SER A 89 8.66 5.45 5.89
C SER A 89 8.55 6.53 6.97
N GLN A 90 9.01 7.75 6.67
CA GLN A 90 8.90 8.88 7.58
C GLN A 90 7.44 9.16 7.96
N TYR A 91 6.52 9.13 6.99
CA TYR A 91 5.10 9.27 7.28
C TYR A 91 4.56 8.12 8.15
N VAL A 92 4.85 6.87 7.78
CA VAL A 92 4.38 5.69 8.53
C VAL A 92 4.84 5.73 9.98
N ASP A 93 6.08 6.16 10.24
CA ASP A 93 6.61 6.31 11.59
C ASP A 93 5.79 7.30 12.45
N THR A 94 5.16 8.31 11.85
CA THR A 94 4.30 9.27 12.57
C THR A 94 2.96 8.69 13.05
N ILE A 95 2.51 7.59 12.44
CA ILE A 95 1.20 6.97 12.74
C ILE A 95 1.32 5.55 13.30
N THR A 96 2.53 4.97 13.36
CA THR A 96 2.75 3.56 13.70
C THR A 96 2.17 3.17 15.07
N ASP A 97 2.30 4.05 16.07
CA ASP A 97 1.79 3.79 17.43
C ASP A 97 0.26 3.74 17.52
N ARG A 98 -0.46 4.27 16.51
CA ARG A 98 -1.93 4.24 16.47
C ARG A 98 -2.46 2.87 16.04
N TYR A 99 -1.69 2.09 15.29
CA TYR A 99 -2.20 0.91 14.59
C TYR A 99 -1.39 -0.35 14.91
N GLU A 100 -2.09 -1.46 15.09
CA GLU A 100 -1.43 -2.78 15.13
C GLU A 100 -1.04 -3.24 13.73
N TYR A 101 -1.83 -2.84 12.72
CA TYR A 101 -1.58 -3.16 11.32
C TYR A 101 -1.78 -1.93 10.45
N ILE A 102 -0.78 -1.62 9.63
CA ILE A 102 -0.91 -0.69 8.50
C ILE A 102 -0.77 -1.52 7.23
N ILE A 103 -1.84 -1.50 6.42
CA ILE A 103 -1.87 -2.11 5.10
C ILE A 103 -1.57 -1.00 4.10
N ILE A 104 -0.64 -1.21 3.19
CA ILE A 104 -0.38 -0.30 2.09
C ILE A 104 -0.81 -0.99 0.80
N ASP A 105 -1.71 -0.36 0.05
CA ASP A 105 -2.11 -0.79 -1.29
C ASP A 105 -1.38 0.07 -2.33
N CYS A 106 -0.64 -0.54 -3.25
CA CYS A 106 0.18 0.20 -4.20
C CYS A 106 0.04 -0.37 -5.61
N MET A 107 0.02 0.51 -6.60
CA MET A 107 0.08 0.05 -7.99
C MET A 107 1.34 -0.82 -8.19
N PRO A 108 1.27 -1.92 -8.98
CA PRO A 108 2.41 -2.81 -9.21
C PRO A 108 3.44 -2.22 -10.18
N GLN A 109 3.34 -0.92 -10.49
CA GLN A 109 4.31 -0.25 -11.35
C GLN A 109 5.64 -0.16 -10.60
N MET A 110 6.67 -0.80 -11.18
CA MET A 110 8.02 -0.72 -10.67
C MET A 110 8.52 0.71 -10.80
N GLY A 111 9.06 1.27 -9.71
CA GLY A 111 9.44 2.68 -9.65
C GLY A 111 9.58 3.18 -8.22
N THR A 112 9.66 4.50 -8.08
CA THR A 112 9.85 5.16 -6.78
C THR A 112 8.73 4.87 -5.77
N PRO A 113 7.44 4.75 -6.17
CA PRO A 113 6.36 4.41 -5.24
C PRO A 113 6.55 3.03 -4.60
N MET A 114 6.77 1.99 -5.41
CA MET A 114 6.95 0.62 -4.91
C MET A 114 8.19 0.50 -4.00
N ILE A 115 9.28 1.21 -4.33
CA ILE A 115 10.47 1.28 -3.47
C ILE A 115 10.13 1.89 -2.11
N ASN A 116 9.39 3.01 -2.08
CA ASN A 116 8.94 3.64 -0.84
C ASN A 116 8.11 2.69 0.05
N VAL A 117 7.23 1.91 -0.58
CA VAL A 117 6.45 0.89 0.12
C VAL A 117 7.37 -0.20 0.70
N MET A 118 8.29 -0.75 -0.10
CA MET A 118 9.24 -1.76 0.38
C MET A 118 10.19 -1.26 1.47
N MET A 119 10.49 0.05 1.51
CA MET A 119 11.35 0.63 2.55
C MET A 119 10.69 0.69 3.93
N CYS A 120 9.36 0.82 4.00
CA CYS A 120 8.62 0.87 5.27
C CYS A 120 7.99 -0.48 5.69
N ALA A 121 7.72 -1.36 4.73
CA ALA A 121 7.04 -2.64 4.96
C ALA A 121 7.85 -3.60 5.85
N ASP A 122 7.20 -4.29 6.79
CA ASP A 122 7.79 -5.47 7.45
C ASP A 122 7.62 -6.72 6.60
N SER A 123 6.52 -6.80 5.83
CA SER A 123 6.33 -7.87 4.87
C SER A 123 5.53 -7.45 3.65
N ILE A 124 5.70 -8.18 2.55
CA ILE A 124 4.97 -8.02 1.30
C ILE A 124 4.23 -9.31 0.92
N ILE A 125 3.04 -9.16 0.34
CA ILE A 125 2.32 -10.22 -0.37
C ILE A 125 2.45 -9.96 -1.87
N VAL A 126 2.93 -10.95 -2.62
CA VAL A 126 3.21 -10.80 -4.05
C VAL A 126 2.08 -11.41 -4.88
N PRO A 127 1.28 -10.63 -5.62
CA PRO A 127 0.28 -11.17 -6.52
C PRO A 127 0.93 -11.75 -7.79
N THR A 128 0.43 -12.89 -8.28
CA THR A 128 0.90 -13.52 -9.53
C THR A 128 -0.27 -14.17 -10.29
N GLN A 129 -0.27 -14.06 -11.62
CA GLN A 129 -1.28 -14.72 -12.46
C GLN A 129 -0.90 -16.17 -12.75
N ALA A 130 -1.91 -17.06 -12.81
CA ALA A 130 -1.73 -18.49 -13.03
C ALA A 130 -1.23 -18.87 -14.43
N GLU A 131 -1.45 -18.01 -15.44
CA GLU A 131 -1.04 -18.28 -16.82
C GLU A 131 0.39 -17.81 -17.10
N LEU A 132 1.12 -18.73 -17.72
CA LEU A 132 2.55 -18.76 -17.94
C LEU A 132 2.98 -17.63 -18.89
N LEU A 133 3.46 -16.49 -18.34
CA LEU A 133 4.35 -15.46 -18.95
C LEU A 133 4.59 -14.25 -18.01
N SER A 134 4.03 -14.26 -16.80
CA SER A 134 4.24 -13.30 -15.70
C SER A 134 5.62 -13.35 -15.03
N THR A 135 6.63 -13.97 -15.67
CA THR A 135 7.96 -14.14 -15.08
C THR A 135 8.76 -12.84 -15.01
N GLN A 136 8.58 -11.91 -15.94
CA GLN A 136 9.40 -10.69 -15.99
C GLN A 136 9.06 -9.70 -14.87
N GLY A 137 7.77 -9.36 -14.69
CA GLY A 137 7.34 -8.45 -13.63
C GLY A 137 7.59 -9.02 -12.22
N LEU A 138 7.38 -10.33 -12.03
CA LEU A 138 7.72 -11.00 -10.79
C LEU A 138 9.23 -11.04 -10.54
N ALA A 139 10.03 -11.36 -11.55
CA ALA A 139 11.49 -11.37 -11.42
C ALA A 139 12.04 -9.97 -11.10
N GLU A 140 11.47 -8.92 -11.69
CA GLU A 140 11.85 -7.54 -11.41
C GLU A 140 11.49 -7.14 -9.98
N LEU A 141 10.28 -7.45 -9.51
CA LEU A 141 9.88 -7.24 -8.12
C LEU A 141 10.82 -7.98 -7.17
N LEU A 142 11.11 -9.26 -7.44
CA LEU A 142 12.02 -10.08 -6.62
C LEU A 142 13.45 -9.52 -6.61
N LYS A 143 13.93 -8.98 -7.73
CA LYS A 143 15.24 -8.32 -7.82
C LYS A 143 15.29 -7.08 -6.94
N HIS A 144 14.26 -6.22 -6.98
CA HIS A 144 14.18 -5.04 -6.11
C HIS A 144 14.07 -5.43 -4.64
N TYR A 145 13.21 -6.41 -4.33
CA TYR A 145 13.09 -6.97 -2.99
C TYR A 145 14.44 -7.46 -2.45
N GLN A 146 15.21 -8.21 -3.25
CA GLN A 146 16.53 -8.71 -2.83
C GLN A 146 17.51 -7.59 -2.49
N VAL A 147 17.54 -6.52 -3.30
CA VAL A 147 18.41 -5.37 -3.05
C VAL A 147 17.99 -4.63 -1.77
N ILE A 148 16.69 -4.36 -1.62
CA ILE A 148 16.16 -3.60 -0.49
C ILE A 148 16.28 -4.38 0.82
N SER A 149 15.87 -5.65 0.84
CA SER A 149 15.97 -6.51 2.03
C SER A 149 17.41 -6.71 2.50
N LYS A 150 18.37 -6.76 1.57
CA LYS A 150 19.78 -6.95 1.89
C LYS A 150 20.50 -5.68 2.31
N ASN A 151 20.13 -4.51 1.80
CA ASN A 151 20.94 -3.30 1.96
C ASN A 151 20.26 -2.17 2.74
N SER A 152 18.93 -2.18 2.88
CA SER A 152 18.19 -1.00 3.37
C SER A 152 17.12 -1.33 4.39
N ASN A 153 16.23 -2.29 4.11
CA ASN A 153 15.17 -2.71 5.02
C ASN A 153 15.29 -4.20 5.35
N HIS A 154 16.12 -4.53 6.34
CA HIS A 154 16.37 -5.92 6.76
C HIS A 154 15.16 -6.62 7.40
N ARG A 155 14.08 -5.90 7.72
CA ARG A 155 12.84 -6.51 8.24
C ARG A 155 11.97 -7.07 7.13
N LEU A 156 12.10 -6.53 5.92
CA LEU A 156 11.29 -6.86 4.75
C LEU A 156 11.38 -8.36 4.44
N ARG A 157 10.24 -9.04 4.50
CA ARG A 157 10.11 -10.45 4.10
C ARG A 157 8.94 -10.65 3.15
N ILE A 158 8.98 -11.72 2.37
CA ILE A 158 7.81 -12.16 1.60
C ILE A 158 6.96 -13.05 2.51
N ASP A 159 5.76 -12.60 2.87
CA ASP A 159 4.84 -13.37 3.70
C ASP A 159 3.99 -14.36 2.88
N GLY A 160 3.85 -14.14 1.57
CA GLY A 160 3.15 -15.08 0.69
C GLY A 160 3.09 -14.63 -0.76
N ILE A 161 2.75 -15.59 -1.63
CA ILE A 161 2.43 -15.35 -3.05
C ILE A 161 0.93 -15.58 -3.21
N LEU A 162 0.24 -14.56 -3.71
CA LEU A 162 -1.19 -14.60 -3.97
C LEU A 162 -1.43 -14.91 -5.46
N ILE A 163 -2.01 -16.06 -5.76
CA ILE A 163 -2.33 -16.42 -7.15
C ILE A 163 -3.68 -15.80 -7.53
N THR A 164 -3.69 -14.89 -8.50
CA THR A 164 -4.90 -14.31 -9.10
C THR A 164 -5.29 -15.14 -10.33
N MET A 165 -6.53 -15.64 -10.33
CA MET A 165 -7.08 -16.37 -11.49
C MET A 165 -7.78 -15.39 -12.41
N ASP A 166 -7.32 -15.28 -13.66
CA ASP A 166 -8.02 -14.60 -14.74
C ASP A 166 -8.07 -15.54 -15.95
N SER A 167 -9.13 -16.35 -16.05
CA SER A 167 -9.38 -17.18 -17.23
C SER A 167 -10.73 -16.78 -17.84
N PRO A 168 -10.78 -16.30 -19.10
CA PRO A 168 -12.02 -15.83 -19.73
C PRO A 168 -12.98 -16.95 -20.20
N ASN A 169 -12.68 -18.23 -19.98
CA ASN A 169 -13.41 -19.37 -20.58
C ASN A 169 -13.96 -20.42 -19.59
N THR A 170 -14.32 -20.05 -18.37
CA THR A 170 -15.06 -20.96 -17.49
C THR A 170 -16.32 -20.28 -16.94
N ILE A 171 -17.39 -21.07 -16.77
CA ILE A 171 -18.72 -20.69 -16.24
C ILE A 171 -18.60 -20.36 -14.74
N LEU A 172 -17.68 -19.47 -14.40
CA LEU A 172 -17.44 -18.95 -13.06
C LEU A 172 -17.63 -17.43 -13.02
N SER A 173 -18.22 -16.84 -14.06
CA SER A 173 -18.57 -15.42 -14.15
C SER A 173 -19.54 -14.96 -13.05
N ALA A 174 -20.20 -15.90 -12.35
CA ALA A 174 -21.12 -15.61 -11.24
C ALA A 174 -20.43 -15.54 -9.86
N GLN A 175 -19.19 -16.03 -9.71
CA GLN A 175 -18.39 -15.91 -8.47
C GLN A 175 -17.35 -14.77 -8.54
N VAL A 176 -17.26 -14.09 -9.68
CA VAL A 176 -16.39 -12.91 -9.90
C VAL A 176 -16.80 -11.73 -9.01
N ASN A 177 -18.03 -11.70 -8.48
CA ASN A 177 -18.47 -10.66 -7.54
C ASN A 177 -17.95 -10.82 -6.10
N GLN A 178 -17.28 -11.94 -5.76
CA GLN A 178 -16.55 -12.09 -4.50
C GLN A 178 -15.03 -12.10 -4.67
N MET A 179 -14.52 -12.32 -5.88
CA MET A 179 -13.08 -12.29 -6.21
C MET A 179 -12.56 -10.94 -6.71
N THR A 180 -13.44 -9.99 -7.04
CA THR A 180 -13.05 -8.58 -7.32
C THR A 180 -12.55 -7.85 -6.07
N THR A 181 -12.63 -8.47 -4.89
CA THR A 181 -12.07 -7.99 -3.61
C THR A 181 -10.54 -8.21 -3.48
N LEU A 182 -9.91 -8.86 -4.46
CA LEU A 182 -8.51 -9.32 -4.43
C LEU A 182 -7.64 -8.70 -5.53
N ILE A 183 -7.91 -7.45 -5.91
CA ILE A 183 -6.96 -6.62 -6.66
C ILE A 183 -6.28 -5.67 -5.67
N PHE A 184 -5.60 -6.24 -4.67
CA PHE A 184 -4.58 -5.52 -3.91
C PHE A 184 -3.26 -5.89 -4.56
N PHE A 185 -2.71 -4.97 -5.34
CA PHE A 185 -1.35 -5.16 -5.82
C PHE A 185 -0.41 -4.76 -4.67
N ALA A 186 0.41 -5.72 -4.23
CA ALA A 186 1.33 -5.60 -3.10
C ALA A 186 0.70 -5.09 -1.78
N ALA A 187 -0.07 -5.94 -1.09
CA ALA A 187 -0.43 -5.65 0.31
C ALA A 187 0.83 -5.74 1.18
N CYS A 188 1.30 -4.59 1.64
CA CYS A 188 2.43 -4.50 2.55
C CYS A 188 1.93 -4.30 3.96
N ILE A 189 2.43 -5.09 4.90
CA ILE A 189 2.05 -5.03 6.30
C ILE A 189 3.19 -4.39 7.08
N VAL A 190 2.88 -3.28 7.76
CA VAL A 190 3.72 -2.71 8.82
C VAL A 190 3.03 -3.02 10.14
N ALA A 191 3.72 -3.71 11.04
CA ALA A 191 3.23 -3.99 12.38
C ALA A 191 3.78 -2.95 13.36
N GLY A 192 2.90 -2.11 13.91
CA GLY A 192 3.21 -1.34 15.11
C GLY A 192 3.55 -2.32 16.25
N GLY A 193 4.51 -1.97 17.11
CA GLY A 193 5.17 -2.89 18.07
C GLY A 193 4.31 -3.98 18.74
N LEU A 194 4.95 -5.15 18.91
CA LEU A 194 4.46 -6.50 19.30
C LEU A 194 4.07 -7.44 18.13
N THR A 195 5.11 -8.03 17.55
CA THR A 195 5.24 -9.46 17.23
C THR A 195 4.08 -10.19 16.52
N LYS A 196 4.29 -10.35 15.20
CA LYS A 196 4.19 -11.58 14.37
C LYS A 196 2.83 -12.30 14.21
N TYR A 197 2.75 -12.99 13.06
CA TYR A 197 1.75 -13.98 12.64
C TYR A 197 0.52 -13.43 11.91
N ILE A 198 0.65 -13.32 10.59
CA ILE A 198 -0.47 -13.42 9.66
C ILE A 198 -0.20 -14.72 8.89
N PHE A 199 -1.21 -15.58 8.76
CA PHE A 199 -1.17 -16.99 8.32
C PHE A 199 -1.04 -18.04 9.46
N LYS A 200 -1.98 -18.00 10.41
CA LYS A 200 -2.69 -19.22 10.84
C LYS A 200 -4.19 -19.01 10.65
#